data_AF-A0A553MUY9-F1
#
_entry.id   AF-A0A553MUY9-F1
#
_cell.length_a   1.000
_cell.length_b   1.000
_cell.length_c   1.000
_cell.angle_alpha   90.00
_cell.angle_beta   90.00
_cell.angle_gamma   90.00
#
_symmetry.space_group_name_H-M   'P 1'
#
loop_
_entity.id
_entity.type
_entity.pdbx_description
1 polymer ?
#
loop_
_entity_poly.entity_id
_entity_poly.type
_entity_poly.pdbx_seq_one_letter_code
_entity_poly.pdbx_strand_id
1 'polypeptide(L)' 'MSDNDDIEVDSDADKRAHHNALERKRRDHIKDSFHSLRDSVPALQGEKVGEGCG' A
#
# COMPACT_ATOMS: atom_id res chain seq x y z
N MET A 1 9.54 8.73 -20.66
CA MET A 1 8.62 7.74 -21.24
C MET A 1 7.88 7.16 -20.05
N SER A 2 6.62 7.54 -19.85
CA SER A 2 5.82 6.96 -18.77
C SER A 2 5.20 5.71 -19.37
N ASP A 3 5.57 4.55 -18.84
CA ASP A 3 5.00 3.25 -19.20
C ASP A 3 3.50 3.30 -18.96
N ASN A 4 2.78 3.69 -20.01
CA ASN A 4 1.35 3.52 -20.13
C ASN A 4 1.14 2.04 -20.50
N ASP A 5 1.34 1.17 -19.52
CA ASP A 5 0.78 -0.17 -19.51
C ASP A 5 -0.75 0.00 -19.46
N ASP A 6 -1.32 0.30 -20.63
CA ASP A 6 -2.73 0.05 -20.95
C ASP A 6 -2.90 -1.46 -20.91
N ILE A 7 -2.98 -2.00 -19.69
CA ILE A 7 -3.40 -3.36 -19.45
C ILE A 7 -4.87 -3.33 -19.91
N GLU A 8 -5.13 -3.74 -21.14
CA GLU A 8 -6.49 -4.00 -21.63
C GLU A 8 -7.08 -5.10 -20.76
N VAL A 9 -7.71 -4.67 -19.67
CA VAL A 9 -8.34 -5.57 -18.73
C VAL A 9 -9.72 -5.92 -19.32
N ASP A 10 -9.77 -7.05 -20.03
CA ASP A 10 -10.84 -7.50 -20.93
C ASP A 10 -12.23 -7.70 -20.24
N SER A 11 -12.31 -7.60 -18.90
CA SER A 11 -13.58 -7.66 -18.16
C SER A 11 -13.63 -6.72 -16.95
N ASP A 12 -14.82 -6.24 -16.58
CA ASP A 12 -15.02 -5.38 -15.39
C ASP A 12 -14.60 -6.05 -14.08
N ALA A 13 -14.67 -7.39 -14.03
CA ALA A 13 -14.20 -8.17 -12.89
C ALA A 13 -12.67 -8.10 -12.78
N ASP A 14 -11.98 -8.25 -13.90
CA ASP A 14 -10.52 -8.18 -13.95
C ASP A 14 -10.04 -6.75 -13.65
N LYS A 15 -10.74 -5.70 -14.12
CA LYS A 15 -10.43 -4.29 -13.79
C LYS A 15 -10.46 -4.07 -12.28
N ARG A 16 -11.51 -4.59 -11.64
CA ARG A 16 -11.69 -4.49 -10.18
C ARG A 16 -10.61 -5.26 -9.43
N ALA A 17 -10.25 -6.46 -9.89
CA ALA A 17 -9.20 -7.26 -9.29
C ALA A 17 -7.84 -6.56 -9.38
N HIS A 18 -7.49 -6.04 -10.56
CA HIS A 18 -6.25 -5.29 -10.78
C HIS A 18 -6.18 -4.04 -9.89
N HIS A 19 -7.26 -3.26 -9.85
CA HIS A 19 -7.34 -2.08 -8.97
C HIS A 19 -7.15 -2.44 -7.49
N ASN A 20 -7.82 -3.51 -7.01
CA ASN A 20 -7.67 -3.98 -5.64
C ASN A 20 -6.22 -4.42 -5.33
N ALA A 21 -5.56 -5.09 -6.27
CA ALA A 21 -4.18 -5.50 -6.13
C ALA A 21 -3.23 -4.29 -6.05
N LEU A 22 -3.42 -3.31 -6.94
CA LEU A 22 -2.61 -2.09 -6.98
C LEU A 22 -2.74 -1.29 -5.69
N GLU A 23 -3.97 -1.12 -5.19
CA GLU A 23 -4.20 -0.41 -3.94
C GLU A 23 -3.62 -1.18 -2.74
N ARG A 24 -3.62 -2.53 -2.76
CA ARG A 24 -2.95 -3.31 -1.71
C ARG A 24 -1.45 -3.03 -1.68
N LYS A 25 -0.79 -3.05 -2.85
CA LYS A 25 0.63 -2.67 -2.98
C LYS A 25 0.89 -1.24 -2.49
N ARG A 26 0.01 -0.30 -2.86
CA ARG A 26 0.11 1.10 -2.40
C ARG A 26 0.02 1.21 -0.88
N ARG A 27 -0.93 0.50 -0.25
CA ARG A 27 -1.09 0.48 1.20
C ARG A 27 0.10 -0.14 1.92
N ASP A 28 0.68 -1.21 1.39
CA ASP A 28 1.86 -1.84 1.99
C ASP A 28 3.06 -0.89 1.92
N HIS A 29 3.28 -0.20 0.80
CA HIS A 29 4.33 0.83 0.71
C HIS A 29 4.13 1.98 1.70
N ILE A 30 2.88 2.44 1.87
CA ILE A 30 2.54 3.49 2.84
C ILE A 30 2.81 2.99 4.26
N LYS A 31 2.39 1.76 4.57
CA LYS A 31 2.61 1.13 5.87
C LYS A 31 4.12 1.08 6.17
N ASP A 32 4.94 0.62 5.25
CA ASP A 32 6.39 0.53 5.44
C ASP A 32 7.03 1.91 5.64
N SER A 33 6.56 2.90 4.90
CA SER A 33 6.99 4.30 5.06
C SER A 33 6.63 4.84 6.46
N PHE A 34 5.44 4.53 6.97
CA PHE A 34 5.02 4.93 8.33
C PHE A 34 5.84 4.23 9.41
N HIS A 35 6.15 2.94 9.25
CA HIS A 35 7.03 2.23 10.19
C HIS A 35 8.43 2.83 10.20
N SER A 36 9.00 3.07 9.02
CA SER A 36 10.33 3.68 8.86
C SER A 36 10.38 5.09 9.48
N LEU A 37 9.32 5.88 9.30
CA LEU A 37 9.21 7.20 9.89
C LEU A 37 9.09 7.14 11.41
N ARG A 38 8.28 6.22 11.95
CA ARG A 38 8.14 6.05 13.41
C ARG A 38 9.47 5.68 14.06
N ASP A 39 10.19 4.73 13.47
CA ASP A 39 11.47 4.28 14.01
C ASP A 39 12.55 5.38 13.90
N SER A 40 12.35 6.36 13.00
CA SER A 40 13.17 7.56 12.91
C SER A 40 12.79 8.66 13.93
N VAL A 41 11.66 8.54 14.64
CA VAL A 41 11.18 9.50 15.65
C VAL A 41 11.28 8.88 17.05
N PRO A 42 12.32 9.21 17.83
CA PRO A 42 12.57 8.59 19.15
C PRO A 42 11.42 8.72 20.15
N ALA A 43 10.59 9.77 20.02
CA ALA A 43 9.47 10.02 20.92
C ALA A 43 8.29 9.04 20.73
N LEU A 44 8.17 8.40 19.56
CA LEU A 44 7.07 7.48 19.22
C LEU A 44 7.48 6.01 19.41
N GLN A 45 8.70 5.76 19.88
CA GLN A 45 9.28 4.44 20.05
C GLN A 45 8.69 3.80 21.31
N GLY A 46 7.62 3.01 21.15
CA GLY A 46 6.95 2.29 22.24
C GLY A 46 5.43 2.50 22.35
N GLU A 47 4.86 3.44 21.57
CA GLU A 47 3.40 3.58 21.50
C GLU A 47 2.80 2.49 20.61
N LYS A 48 1.92 1.67 21.19
CA LYS A 48 1.20 0.59 20.48
C LYS A 48 0.14 1.20 19.55
N VAL A 49 0.58 1.65 18.38
CA VAL A 49 -0.33 2.13 17.33
C VAL A 49 -0.91 0.91 16.60
N GLY A 50 -2.08 0.47 17.05
CA GLY A 50 -3.01 -0.36 16.29
C GLY A 50 -2.41 -1.56 15.54
N GLU A 51 -1.95 -2.57 16.27
CA GLU A 51 -1.82 -3.93 15.72
C GLU A 51 -3.22 -4.44 15.38
N GLY A 52 -3.66 -4.20 14.14
CA GLY A 52 -5.03 -4.50 13.74
C GLY A 52 -5.22 -4.56 12.24
N CYS A 53 -4.51 -5.48 11.58
CA CYS A 53 -4.98 -6.09 10.34
C CYS A 53 -4.25 -7.41 10.12
N GLY A 54 -4.71 -8.45 10.84
CA GLY A 54 -4.58 -9.84 10.41
C GLY A 54 -5.73 -10.20 9.50
#